data_AF-A0A661PWY6-F1
#
_entry.id   AF-A0A661PWY6-F1
#
_cell.length_a   1.000
_cell.length_b   1.000
_cell.length_c   1.000
_cell.angle_alpha   90.00
_cell.angle_beta   90.00
_cell.angle_gamma   90.00
#
_symmetry.space_group_name_H-M   'P 1'
#
loop_
_entity.id
_entity.type
_entity.pdbx_description
1 polymer ?
#
loop_
_entity_poly.entity_id
_entity_poly.type
_entity_poly.pdbx_seq_one_letter_code
_entity_poly.pdbx_strand_id
1 'polypeptide(L)'
;MNKAINAMVRRAAGVKNQSVPVLVADNEGHKPLVLGTPGGWFTRGGTPIHAPTTYRNQGWSNMVYECDDRQIIVGEKWITRKITSLVKQA
;
A
#
# COMPACT_ATOMS: atom_id res chain seq x y z
N MET A 1 -15.92 4.61 -4.10
CA MET A 1 -14.85 5.57 -4.43
C MET A 1 -14.25 5.24 -5.79
N ASN A 2 -13.96 6.24 -6.64
CA ASN A 2 -13.47 6.07 -8.01
C ASN A 2 -12.08 5.38 -8.05
N LYS A 3 -11.87 4.40 -8.94
CA LYS A 3 -10.61 3.65 -9.13
C LYS A 3 -9.40 4.58 -9.38
N ALA A 4 -9.60 5.67 -10.11
CA ALA A 4 -8.56 6.66 -10.37
C ALA A 4 -8.12 7.43 -9.12
N ILE A 5 -9.07 7.76 -8.23
CA ILE A 5 -8.77 8.42 -6.95
C ILE A 5 -7.95 7.48 -6.06
N ASN A 6 -8.34 6.20 -5.98
CA ASN A 6 -7.57 5.22 -5.20
C ASN A 6 -6.15 5.04 -5.74
N ALA A 7 -5.98 5.01 -7.05
CA ALA A 7 -4.66 4.95 -7.67
C ALA A 7 -3.80 6.19 -7.36
N MET A 8 -4.40 7.38 -7.41
CA MET A 8 -3.75 8.64 -7.03
C MET A 8 -3.31 8.63 -5.57
N VAL A 9 -4.19 8.22 -4.65
CA VAL A 9 -3.89 8.15 -3.22
C VAL A 9 -2.77 7.16 -2.94
N ARG A 10 -2.82 5.95 -3.51
CA ARG A 10 -1.76 4.93 -3.39
C ARG A 10 -0.41 5.45 -3.89
N ARG A 11 -0.40 6.13 -5.04
CA ARG A 11 0.82 6.72 -5.61
C ARG A 11 1.40 7.80 -4.69
N ALA A 12 0.55 8.66 -4.12
CA ALA A 12 0.98 9.67 -3.16
C ALA A 12 1.52 9.07 -1.87
N ALA A 13 1.02 7.90 -1.46
CA ALA A 13 1.50 7.13 -0.32
C ALA A 13 2.73 6.24 -0.62
N GLY A 14 3.23 6.23 -1.87
CA GLY A 14 4.35 5.36 -2.28
C GLY A 14 4.01 3.86 -2.36
N VAL A 15 2.73 3.50 -2.29
CA VAL A 15 2.28 2.10 -2.30
C VAL A 15 2.04 1.65 -3.75
N LYS A 16 2.86 0.70 -4.21
CA LYS A 16 2.73 0.11 -5.56
C LYS A 16 1.65 -0.98 -5.63
N ASN A 17 1.33 -1.63 -4.52
CA ASN A 17 0.33 -2.68 -4.45
C ASN A 17 -1.09 -2.08 -4.63
N GLN A 18 -1.78 -2.47 -5.70
CA GLN A 18 -3.12 -1.96 -6.00
C GLN A 18 -4.24 -2.55 -5.12
N SER A 19 -3.96 -3.65 -4.43
CA SER A 19 -4.92 -4.32 -3.56
C SER A 19 -5.00 -3.70 -2.16
N VAL A 20 -4.04 -2.84 -1.79
CA VAL A 20 -4.04 -2.16 -0.48
C VAL A 20 -5.28 -1.26 -0.38
N PRO A 21 -6.17 -1.46 0.60
CA PRO A 21 -7.38 -0.67 0.75
C PRO A 21 -7.07 0.80 1.03
N VAL A 22 -7.89 1.69 0.47
CA VAL A 22 -7.87 3.13 0.74
C VAL A 22 -9.13 3.47 1.49
N LEU A 23 -8.95 3.95 2.73
CA LEU A 23 -9.99 4.40 3.62
C LEU A 23 -9.95 5.93 3.65
N VAL A 24 -11.09 6.55 3.34
CA VAL A 24 -11.25 7.99 3.52
C VAL A 24 -11.73 8.19 4.94
N ALA A 25 -10.91 8.81 5.76
CA ALA A 25 -11.26 9.16 7.14
C ALA A 25 -11.43 10.67 7.24
N ASP A 26 -12.46 11.06 7.99
CA ASP A 26 -12.72 12.42 8.43
C ASP A 26 -12.85 13.51 7.34
N ASN A 27 -13.50 14.61 7.70
CA ASN A 27 -13.57 15.83 6.88
C ASN A 27 -12.26 16.66 6.97
N GLU A 28 -11.14 16.02 7.29
CA GLU A 28 -9.85 16.64 7.53
C GLU A 28 -8.94 16.63 6.30
N GLY A 29 -7.84 17.39 6.39
CA GLY A 29 -6.93 17.68 5.28
C GLY A 29 -5.61 16.93 5.33
N HIS A 30 -5.51 15.84 6.09
CA HIS A 30 -4.25 15.13 6.28
C HIS A 30 -3.85 14.34 5.02
N LYS A 31 -2.53 14.21 4.82
CA LYS A 31 -1.94 13.43 3.73
C LYS A 31 -2.28 11.93 3.89
N PRO A 32 -2.16 11.13 2.82
CA PRO A 32 -2.28 9.68 2.92
C PRO A 32 -1.28 9.12 3.92
N LEU A 33 -1.77 8.33 4.88
CA LEU A 33 -0.98 7.63 5.89
C LEU A 33 -1.09 6.14 5.62
N VAL A 34 0.05 5.45 5.53
CA VAL A 34 0.10 4.00 5.41
C VAL A 34 0.22 3.41 6.80
N LEU A 35 -0.72 2.54 7.16
CA LEU A 35 -0.70 1.74 8.38
C LEU A 35 -0.48 0.27 8.00
N GLY A 36 -0.07 -0.54 8.97
CA GLY A 36 0.21 -1.97 8.78
C GLY A 36 1.59 -2.26 8.19
N THR A 37 1.80 -3.53 7.86
CA THR A 37 3.06 -4.14 7.48
C THR A 37 2.98 -4.70 6.05
N PRO A 38 3.98 -4.44 5.20
CA PRO A 38 4.01 -5.04 3.87
C PRO A 38 4.11 -6.56 3.97
N GLY A 39 3.20 -7.25 3.29
CA GLY A 39 3.26 -8.70 3.12
C GLY A 39 4.39 -9.14 2.21
N GLY A 40 4.65 -10.45 2.20
CA GLY A 40 5.74 -11.04 1.43
C GLY A 40 6.16 -12.42 1.93
N TRP A 41 7.28 -12.90 1.40
CA TRP A 41 7.91 -14.13 1.86
C TRP A 41 8.98 -13.81 2.89
N PHE A 42 8.99 -14.56 3.98
CA PHE A 42 9.90 -14.37 5.10
C PHE A 42 10.44 -15.72 5.58
N THR A 43 11.55 -15.69 6.30
CA THR A 43 11.95 -16.81 7.15
C THR A 43 11.06 -16.86 8.39
N ARG A 44 10.92 -17.99 9.11
CA ARG A 44 10.19 -18.00 10.40
C ARG A 44 10.82 -17.08 11.46
N GLY A 45 12.06 -16.62 11.23
CA GLY A 45 12.73 -15.60 12.05
C GLY A 45 12.43 -14.16 11.62
N GLY A 46 11.54 -13.92 10.65
CA GLY A 46 11.11 -12.59 10.20
C GLY A 46 12.05 -11.92 9.18
N THR A 47 13.05 -12.63 8.65
CA THR A 47 13.94 -12.05 7.62
C THR A 47 13.24 -12.07 6.26
N PRO A 48 13.17 -10.95 5.53
CA PRO A 48 12.51 -10.90 4.22
C PRO A 48 13.28 -11.70 3.16
N ILE A 49 12.53 -12.40 2.31
CA ILE A 49 13.04 -13.20 1.19
C ILE A 49 12.62 -12.51 -0.12
N HIS A 50 13.59 -11.90 -0.80
CA HIS A 50 13.32 -11.15 -2.04
C HIS A 50 13.11 -12.03 -3.28
N ALA A 51 13.73 -13.21 -3.31
CA ALA A 51 13.68 -14.14 -4.44
C ALA A 51 13.24 -15.54 -3.96
N PRO A 52 11.97 -15.74 -3.58
CA PRO A 52 11.50 -17.04 -3.09
C PRO A 52 11.67 -18.14 -4.16
N THR A 53 11.53 -17.79 -5.43
CA THR A 53 11.55 -18.75 -6.55
C THR A 53 12.92 -19.35 -6.84
N THR A 54 14.02 -18.72 -6.42
CA THR A 54 15.39 -19.24 -6.65
C THR A 54 15.71 -20.44 -5.78
N TYR A 55 14.95 -20.67 -4.70
CA TYR A 55 15.21 -21.72 -3.71
C TYR A 55 14.32 -22.96 -3.88
N ARG A 56 13.57 -23.06 -5.00
CA ARG A 56 12.61 -24.15 -5.27
C ARG A 56 13.24 -25.56 -5.19
N ASN A 57 14.55 -25.67 -5.39
CA ASN A 57 15.28 -26.94 -5.46
C ASN A 57 15.97 -27.35 -4.13
N GLN A 58 16.00 -26.48 -3.10
CA GLN A 58 16.83 -26.69 -1.88
C GLN A 58 16.03 -26.95 -0.59
N GLY A 59 14.70 -26.93 -0.65
CA GLY A 59 13.82 -27.23 0.49
C GLY A 59 13.46 -26.00 1.33
N TRP A 60 12.18 -25.93 1.72
CA TRP A 60 11.51 -24.74 2.25
C TRP A 60 11.26 -24.75 3.76
N SER A 61 12.03 -25.50 4.54
CA SER A 61 11.69 -25.82 5.93
C SER A 61 11.48 -24.59 6.84
N ASN A 62 12.02 -23.43 6.46
CA ASN A 62 11.92 -22.19 7.24
C ASN A 62 11.19 -21.02 6.54
N MET A 63 10.54 -21.22 5.39
CA MET A 63 9.83 -20.12 4.72
C MET A 63 8.37 -20.03 5.16
N VAL A 64 7.88 -18.80 5.34
CA VAL A 64 6.48 -18.48 5.57
C VAL A 64 6.03 -17.33 4.65
N TYR A 65 4.74 -17.30 4.32
CA TYR A 65 4.12 -16.15 3.67
C TYR A 65 3.36 -15.34 4.71
N GLU A 66 3.63 -14.04 4.76
CA GLU A 66 2.85 -13.11 5.57
C GLU A 66 1.98 -12.26 4.63
N CYS A 67 0.69 -12.21 4.93
CA CYS A 67 -0.27 -11.42 4.17
C CYS A 67 -0.02 -9.93 4.37
N ASP A 68 -0.22 -9.15 3.30
CA ASP A 68 -0.16 -7.70 3.35
C ASP A 68 -1.39 -7.16 4.10
N ASP A 69 -1.17 -6.63 5.30
CA ASP A 69 -2.22 -6.04 6.15
C ASP A 69 -2.23 -4.50 6.05
N ARG A 70 -1.46 -3.94 5.12
CA ARG A 70 -1.43 -2.49 4.94
C ARG A 70 -2.79 -1.93 4.58
N GLN A 71 -3.05 -0.74 5.08
CA GLN A 71 -4.18 0.10 4.71
C GLN A 71 -3.74 1.55 4.60
N ILE A 72 -4.40 2.32 3.74
CA ILE A 72 -4.12 3.75 3.58
C ILE A 72 -5.29 4.54 4.12
N ILE A 73 -5.02 5.43 5.08
CA ILE A 73 -6.01 6.38 5.59
C ILE A 73 -5.72 7.75 4.98
N VAL A 74 -6.73 8.41 4.43
CA VAL A 74 -6.58 9.72 3.78
C VAL A 74 -7.76 10.65 4.11
N GLY A 75 -7.47 11.94 4.30
CA GLY A 75 -8.48 12.96 4.55
C GLY A 75 -9.25 13.36 3.30
N GLU A 76 -10.58 13.51 3.38
CA GLU A 76 -11.40 13.87 2.22
C GLU A 76 -11.00 15.23 1.62
N LYS A 77 -10.74 16.25 2.46
CA LYS A 77 -10.31 17.57 1.97
C LYS A 77 -8.96 17.52 1.27
N TRP A 78 -8.08 16.60 1.67
CA TRP A 78 -6.81 16.41 0.99
C TRP A 78 -7.03 15.91 -0.44
N ILE A 79 -7.90 14.91 -0.62
CA ILE A 79 -8.26 14.37 -1.93
C ILE A 79 -8.80 15.49 -2.83
N THR A 80 -9.79 16.24 -2.34
CA THR A 80 -10.42 17.33 -3.10
C THR A 80 -9.40 18.39 -3.52
N ARG A 81 -8.57 18.87 -2.59
CA ARG A 81 -7.50 19.85 -2.90
C ARG A 81 -6.54 19.31 -3.96
N LYS A 82 -6.18 18.02 -3.88
CA LYS A 82 -5.26 17.40 -4.82
C LYS A 82 -5.87 17.30 -6.22
N ILE A 83 -7.15 16.90 -6.32
CA ILE A 83 -7.89 16.85 -7.59
C ILE A 83 -7.99 18.26 -8.20
N THR A 84 -8.41 19.26 -7.42
CA THR A 84 -8.50 20.65 -7.91
C THR A 84 -7.15 21.16 -8.40
N SER A 85 -6.06 20.86 -7.70
CA SER A 85 -4.72 21.24 -8.14
C SER A 85 -4.32 20.59 -9.47
N LEU A 86 -4.69 19.33 -9.69
CA LEU A 86 -4.38 18.61 -10.92
C LEU A 86 -5.20 19.13 -12.10
N VAL A 87 -6.49 19.43 -11.88
CA VAL A 87 -7.37 19.98 -12.91
C VAL A 87 -6.94 21.40 -13.31
N LYS A 88 -6.49 22.23 -12.37
CA LYS A 88 -5.97 23.58 -12.69
C LYS A 88 -4.65 23.57 -13.47
N GLN A 89 -3.92 22.46 -13.44
CA GLN A 89 -2.65 22.27 -14.15
C GLN A 89 -2.82 21.63 -15.53
N ALA A 90 -4.02 21.13 -15.83
CA ALA A 90 -4.40 20.55 -17.11
C ALA A 90 -4.99 21.62 -18.03
#